data_AF-A0A4Q5SDZ7-F1
#
_entry.id   AF-A0A4Q5SDZ7-F1
#
_cell.length_a   1.000
_cell.length_b   1.000
_cell.length_c   1.000
_cell.angle_alpha   90.00
_cell.angle_beta   90.00
_cell.angle_gamma   90.00
#
_symmetry.space_group_name_H-M   'P 1'
#
loop_
_entity.id
_entity.type
_entity.pdbx_description
1 polymer ?
#
loop_
_entity_poly.entity_id
_entity_poly.type
_entity_poly.pdbx_seq_one_letter_code
_entity_poly.pdbx_strand_id
1 'polypeptide(L)'
;MIERPRYEAWRSQPQPSAFSPPPRGPNLIEAAPDRWSVSGWLVARAGRGIGAAPGGGQIGGGQAGVRVAYILSPAKRIAAFARITTPLAGEGREAAIGVEWQPSGAPLRIFVEQRFGLDDAPGGTGLGAVGGIDT
;
A
#
# COMPACT_ATOMS: atom_id res chain seq x y z
N MET A 1 -74.38 -22.57 -12.02
CA MET A 1 -73.69 -21.63 -11.12
C MET A 1 -72.86 -22.47 -10.18
N ILE A 2 -71.55 -22.60 -10.45
CA ILE A 2 -70.64 -23.49 -9.70
C ILE A 2 -69.57 -22.59 -9.07
N GLU A 3 -69.60 -22.42 -7.75
CA GLU A 3 -68.48 -21.86 -7.01
C GLU A 3 -67.39 -22.93 -6.88
N ARG A 4 -66.17 -22.59 -7.29
CA ARG A 4 -64.96 -23.37 -6.97
C ARG A 4 -64.13 -22.61 -5.92
N PRO A 5 -63.55 -23.31 -4.93
CA PRO A 5 -62.82 -22.68 -3.85
C PRO A 5 -61.39 -22.27 -4.25
N ARG A 6 -60.90 -21.28 -3.51
CA ARG A 6 -59.59 -20.61 -3.61
C ARG A 6 -58.41 -21.56 -3.66
N TYR A 7 -57.48 -21.30 -4.59
CA TYR A 7 -56.08 -21.72 -4.48
C TYR A 7 -55.28 -20.56 -3.87
N GLU A 8 -54.83 -20.74 -2.63
CA GLU A 8 -53.77 -19.93 -2.03
C GLU A 8 -52.40 -20.33 -2.59
N ALA A 9 -51.42 -19.45 -2.34
CA ALA A 9 -49.98 -19.72 -2.31
C ALA A 9 -49.20 -19.66 -3.64
N TRP A 10 -49.15 -18.47 -4.25
CA TRP A 10 -47.91 -18.02 -4.89
C TRP A 10 -47.05 -17.30 -3.85
N ARG A 11 -46.06 -18.03 -3.34
CA ARG A 11 -45.04 -17.53 -2.40
C ARG A 11 -44.46 -16.23 -2.93
N SER A 12 -44.61 -15.15 -2.17
CA SER A 12 -43.72 -13.99 -2.27
C SER A 12 -42.32 -14.46 -1.92
N GLN A 13 -41.56 -14.92 -2.91
CA GLN A 13 -40.14 -15.16 -2.70
C GLN A 13 -39.52 -13.81 -2.35
N PRO A 14 -38.82 -13.66 -1.22
CA PRO A 14 -38.04 -12.46 -0.97
C PRO A 14 -37.04 -12.36 -2.13
N GLN A 15 -37.23 -11.35 -2.98
CA GLN A 15 -36.31 -11.05 -4.05
C GLN A 15 -34.95 -10.81 -3.38
N PRO A 16 -33.89 -11.58 -3.70
CA PRO A 16 -32.59 -11.32 -3.12
C PRO A 16 -32.26 -9.88 -3.47
N SER A 17 -32.16 -9.04 -2.44
CA SER A 17 -31.77 -7.65 -2.58
C SER A 17 -30.47 -7.65 -3.34
N ALA A 18 -30.52 -7.25 -4.61
CA ALA A 18 -29.34 -7.10 -5.42
C ALA A 18 -28.43 -6.16 -4.64
N PHE A 19 -27.26 -6.66 -4.23
CA PHE A 19 -26.21 -5.83 -3.67
C PHE A 19 -25.97 -4.72 -4.70
N SER A 20 -26.48 -3.53 -4.40
CA SER A 20 -26.15 -2.36 -5.18
C SER A 20 -24.69 -2.08 -4.85
N PRO A 21 -23.75 -2.15 -5.80
CA PRO A 21 -22.40 -1.71 -5.52
C PRO A 21 -22.48 -0.25 -5.03
N PRO A 22 -21.68 0.14 -4.03
CA PRO A 22 -21.71 1.49 -3.52
C PRO A 22 -21.57 2.47 -4.69
N PRO A 23 -22.26 3.62 -4.66
CA PRO A 23 -22.16 4.61 -5.72
C PRO A 23 -20.68 4.94 -5.92
N ARG A 24 -20.19 4.70 -7.14
CA ARG A 24 -18.86 5.15 -7.54
C ARG A 24 -18.84 6.65 -7.27
N GLY A 25 -17.97 7.09 -6.36
CA GLY A 25 -17.75 8.51 -6.06
C GLY A 25 -17.51 9.29 -7.35
N PRO A 26 -17.70 10.62 -7.32
CA PRO A 26 -17.70 11.44 -8.53
C PRO A 26 -16.51 11.09 -9.43
N ASN A 27 -16.81 10.74 -10.69
CA ASN A 27 -15.82 10.74 -11.76
C ASN A 27 -15.31 12.16 -11.88
N LEU A 28 -14.26 12.47 -11.12
CA LEU A 28 -13.43 13.62 -11.37
C LEU A 28 -12.97 13.45 -12.81
N ILE A 29 -13.40 14.38 -13.67
CA ILE A 29 -12.85 14.59 -15.01
C ILE A 29 -11.38 14.20 -14.97
N GLU A 30 -11.03 13.21 -15.79
CA GLU A 30 -9.77 12.45 -15.86
C GLU A 30 -8.55 13.37 -15.81
N ALA A 31 -8.24 13.90 -14.63
CA ALA A 31 -6.93 14.43 -14.32
C ALA A 31 -6.04 13.22 -14.50
N ALA A 32 -5.21 13.24 -15.55
CA ALA A 32 -4.18 12.23 -15.73
C ALA A 32 -3.58 12.00 -14.34
N PRO A 33 -3.63 10.76 -13.81
CA PRO A 33 -3.26 10.52 -12.42
C PRO A 33 -1.89 11.14 -12.23
N ASP A 34 -1.76 12.03 -11.23
CA ASP A 34 -0.49 12.66 -10.93
C ASP A 34 0.52 11.52 -10.86
N ARG A 35 1.50 11.57 -11.77
CA ARG A 35 2.47 10.49 -11.88
C ARG A 35 3.32 10.45 -10.63
N TRP A 36 3.36 11.54 -9.87
CA TRP A 36 4.06 11.65 -8.60
C TRP A 36 3.19 11.30 -7.41
N SER A 37 3.79 10.63 -6.43
CA SER A 37 3.21 10.40 -5.12
C SER A 37 4.28 10.62 -4.06
N VAL A 38 3.96 11.41 -3.03
CA VAL A 38 4.86 11.65 -1.89
C VAL A 38 4.15 11.21 -0.63
N SER A 39 4.82 10.40 0.19
CA SER A 39 4.32 9.94 1.48
C SER A 39 5.40 9.99 2.53
N GLY A 40 5.01 10.08 3.80
CA GLY A 40 5.94 10.06 4.93
C GLY A 40 5.40 9.22 6.07
N TRP A 41 6.29 8.77 6.94
CA TRP A 41 5.94 8.02 8.14
C TRP A 41 6.82 8.43 9.32
N LEU A 42 6.28 8.21 10.51
CA LEU A 42 6.96 8.38 11.79
C LEU A 42 6.60 7.20 12.68
N VAL A 43 7.61 6.57 13.27
CA VAL A 43 7.49 5.51 14.24
C VAL A 43 8.12 6.02 15.54
N ALA A 44 7.29 6.42 16.49
CA ALA A 44 7.75 6.80 17.82
C ALA A 44 7.91 5.54 18.69
N ARG A 45 9.16 5.16 18.97
CA ARG A 45 9.49 4.02 19.85
C ARG A 45 10.63 4.41 20.78
N ALA A 46 10.43 4.15 22.08
CA ALA A 46 11.45 4.40 23.09
C ALA A 46 12.61 3.38 23.00
N GLY A 47 13.84 3.82 23.27
CA GLY A 47 15.05 3.00 23.29
C GLY A 47 16.02 3.28 22.14
N ARG A 48 17.29 2.83 22.28
CA ARG A 48 18.29 2.81 21.21
C ARG A 48 18.23 1.46 20.52
N GLY A 49 18.16 1.44 19.18
CA GLY A 49 18.06 0.20 18.43
C GLY A 49 19.26 -0.71 18.67
N ILE A 50 19.00 -1.94 19.11
CA ILE A 50 19.98 -3.02 19.07
C ILE A 50 19.94 -3.53 17.62
N GLY A 51 20.97 -3.24 16.83
CA GLY A 51 21.05 -3.72 15.46
C GLY A 51 20.87 -5.24 15.44
N ALA A 52 19.78 -5.71 14.85
CA ALA A 52 19.55 -7.14 14.71
C ALA A 52 20.43 -7.62 13.55
N ALA A 53 21.58 -8.18 13.89
CA ALA A 53 22.63 -8.73 13.02
C ALA A 53 23.52 -7.68 12.30
N PRO A 54 24.82 -8.01 12.08
CA PRO A 54 25.67 -7.24 11.18
C PRO A 54 25.02 -7.16 9.79
N GLY A 55 24.69 -5.95 9.34
CA GLY A 55 24.01 -5.71 8.06
C GLY A 55 22.48 -5.75 8.09
N GLY A 56 21.86 -6.07 9.23
CA GLY A 56 20.42 -5.97 9.44
C GLY A 56 20.06 -4.59 9.99
N GLY A 57 19.35 -3.79 9.19
CA GLY A 57 18.87 -2.47 9.59
C GLY A 57 18.12 -2.51 10.94
N GLN A 58 18.18 -1.39 11.67
CA GLN A 58 17.63 -1.19 13.01
C GLN A 58 16.26 -1.87 13.23
N ILE A 59 16.25 -3.03 13.90
CA ILE A 59 15.05 -3.58 14.55
C ILE A 59 14.96 -3.02 15.98
N GLY A 60 15.06 -1.69 16.12
CA GLY A 60 14.89 -1.00 17.40
C GLY A 60 15.09 0.52 17.32
N GLY A 61 14.44 1.26 18.22
CA GLY A 61 14.43 2.73 18.24
C GLY A 61 13.34 3.35 17.36
N GLY A 62 13.10 4.66 17.55
CA GLY A 62 12.17 5.42 16.75
C GLY A 62 12.77 5.85 15.41
N GLN A 63 11.95 5.98 14.37
CA GLN A 63 12.38 6.28 13.00
C GLN A 63 11.39 7.19 12.29
N ALA A 64 11.87 7.94 11.30
CA ALA A 64 11.05 8.70 10.38
C ALA A 64 11.54 8.47 8.95
N GLY A 65 10.65 8.65 7.98
CA GLY A 65 11.05 8.57 6.58
C GLY A 65 10.08 9.24 5.64
N VAL A 66 10.57 9.48 4.44
CA VAL A 66 9.82 10.02 3.32
C VAL A 66 10.05 9.14 2.11
N ARG A 67 9.01 8.97 1.31
CA ARG A 67 9.03 8.24 0.05
C ARG A 67 8.42 9.09 -1.05
N VAL A 68 9.07 9.05 -2.20
CA VAL A 68 8.60 9.66 -3.44
C VAL A 68 8.49 8.55 -4.48
N ALA A 69 7.38 8.47 -5.19
CA ALA A 69 7.17 7.52 -6.28
C ALA A 69 6.75 8.23 -7.56
N TYR A 70 7.13 7.64 -8.68
CA TYR A 70 6.79 8.08 -10.02
C TYR A 70 6.25 6.92 -10.86
N ILE A 71 5.04 7.06 -11.39
CA ILE A 71 4.39 6.04 -12.22
C ILE A 71 5.05 6.01 -13.60
N LEU A 72 5.83 4.94 -13.84
CA LEU A 72 6.49 4.66 -15.12
C LEU A 72 5.48 4.14 -16.14
N SER A 73 4.63 3.19 -15.74
CA SER A 73 3.63 2.59 -16.62
C SER A 73 2.31 2.38 -15.87
N PRO A 74 1.29 3.24 -16.09
CA PRO A 74 -0.02 3.07 -15.49
C PRO A 74 -0.68 1.74 -15.91
N ALA A 75 -0.58 1.38 -17.20
CA ALA A 75 -1.16 0.16 -17.75
C ALA A 75 -0.58 -1.12 -17.13
N LYS A 76 0.71 -1.11 -16.78
CA LYS A 76 1.40 -2.24 -16.13
C LYS A 76 1.47 -2.11 -14.61
N ARG A 77 0.98 -1.01 -14.05
CA ARG A 77 1.06 -0.66 -12.62
C ARG A 77 2.49 -0.75 -12.06
N ILE A 78 3.43 -0.17 -12.82
CA ILE A 78 4.85 -0.10 -12.47
C ILE A 78 5.22 1.34 -12.10
N ALA A 79 5.92 1.51 -10.99
CA ALA A 79 6.44 2.79 -10.54
C ALA A 79 7.91 2.67 -10.12
N ALA A 80 8.69 3.74 -10.31
CA ALA A 80 9.95 3.92 -9.62
C ALA A 80 9.69 4.64 -8.29
N PHE A 81 10.52 4.39 -7.29
CA PHE A 81 10.46 5.13 -6.05
C PHE A 81 11.84 5.41 -5.49
N ALA A 82 11.92 6.47 -4.68
CA ALA A 82 13.04 6.74 -3.81
C ALA A 82 12.51 6.95 -2.38
N ARG A 83 13.30 6.56 -1.39
CA ARG A 83 12.99 6.80 0.02
C ARG A 83 14.23 7.23 0.78
N ILE A 84 14.01 8.04 1.80
CA ILE A 84 15.01 8.40 2.79
C ILE A 84 14.42 8.06 4.16
N THR A 85 15.19 7.36 4.97
CA THR A 85 14.83 6.97 6.34
C THR A 85 15.91 7.46 7.29
N THR A 86 15.50 8.07 8.40
CA THR A 86 16.39 8.47 9.48
C THR A 86 15.95 7.86 10.80
N PRO A 87 16.88 7.37 11.63
CA PRO A 87 16.60 7.15 13.04
C PRO A 87 16.27 8.48 13.72
N LEU A 88 15.43 8.45 14.76
CA LEU A 88 15.18 9.59 15.63
C LEU A 88 16.32 9.82 16.63
N ALA A 89 17.17 8.81 16.86
CA ALA A 89 18.36 8.91 17.69
C ALA A 89 19.45 7.93 17.20
N GLY A 90 20.70 8.41 17.17
CA GLY A 90 21.86 7.63 16.73
C GLY A 90 22.09 7.69 15.21
N GLU A 91 23.02 6.86 14.75
CA GLU A 91 23.40 6.72 13.34
C GLU A 91 22.56 5.66 12.62
N GLY A 92 22.59 5.69 11.28
CA GLY A 92 21.89 4.70 10.45
C GLY A 92 20.90 5.32 9.48
N ARG A 93 21.14 6.55 9.01
CA ARG A 93 20.38 7.13 7.91
C ARG A 93 20.57 6.30 6.65
N GLU A 94 19.49 6.07 5.94
CA GLU A 94 19.47 5.25 4.73
C GLU A 94 18.70 5.96 3.64
N ALA A 95 19.23 5.95 2.42
CA ALA A 95 18.49 6.22 1.21
C ALA A 95 18.27 4.93 0.43
N ALA A 96 17.15 4.79 -0.26
CA ALA A 96 16.96 3.70 -1.19
C ALA A 96 16.25 4.16 -2.46
N ILE A 97 16.54 3.52 -3.57
CA ILE A 97 15.85 3.69 -4.86
C ILE A 97 15.42 2.34 -5.37
N GLY A 98 14.24 2.24 -5.97
CA GLY A 98 13.70 0.97 -6.40
C GLY A 98 12.61 1.07 -7.45
N VAL A 99 12.14 -0.10 -7.86
CA VAL A 99 11.00 -0.27 -8.75
C VAL A 99 9.98 -1.14 -8.04
N GLU A 100 8.72 -0.75 -8.14
CA GLU A 100 7.60 -1.49 -7.61
C GLU A 100 6.58 -1.84 -8.70
N TRP A 101 5.89 -2.95 -8.48
CA TRP A 101 4.87 -3.50 -9.36
C TRP A 101 3.66 -3.91 -8.53
N GLN A 102 2.47 -3.53 -8.98
CA GLN A 102 1.21 -3.96 -8.39
C GLN A 102 0.58 -5.04 -9.28
N PRO A 103 0.62 -6.33 -8.89
CA PRO A 103 0.21 -7.44 -9.77
C PRO A 103 -1.28 -7.43 -10.12
N SER A 104 -2.12 -6.87 -9.25
CA SER A 104 -3.57 -6.89 -9.39
C SER A 104 -4.20 -5.57 -8.93
N GLY A 105 -5.53 -5.51 -8.92
CA GLY A 105 -6.31 -4.42 -8.32
C GLY A 105 -6.17 -4.33 -6.80
N ALA A 106 -5.70 -5.38 -6.12
CA ALA A 106 -5.52 -5.37 -4.69
C ALA A 106 -4.40 -4.38 -4.27
N PRO A 107 -4.47 -3.80 -3.06
CA PRO A 107 -3.47 -2.86 -2.54
C PRO A 107 -2.16 -3.57 -2.12
N LEU A 108 -1.62 -4.46 -2.97
CA LEU A 108 -0.38 -5.21 -2.77
C LEU A 108 0.66 -4.83 -3.83
N ARG A 109 1.81 -4.32 -3.41
CA ARG A 109 2.94 -3.94 -4.27
C ARG A 109 4.15 -4.79 -3.94
N ILE A 110 4.81 -5.33 -4.95
CA ILE A 110 6.09 -6.05 -4.85
C ILE A 110 7.17 -5.11 -5.35
N PHE A 111 8.32 -5.05 -4.69
CA PHE A 111 9.37 -4.12 -5.04
C PHE A 111 10.77 -4.70 -4.89
N VAL A 112 11.68 -4.21 -5.74
CA VAL A 112 13.12 -4.37 -5.58
C VAL A 112 13.73 -2.99 -5.35
N GLU A 113 14.70 -2.91 -4.45
CA GLU A 113 15.36 -1.65 -4.14
C GLU A 113 16.86 -1.84 -3.92
N GLN A 114 17.62 -0.79 -4.20
CA GLN A 114 18.99 -0.64 -3.77
C GLN A 114 19.01 0.38 -2.63
N ARG A 115 19.55 -0.05 -1.49
CA ARG A 115 19.74 0.77 -0.28
C ARG A 115 21.18 1.25 -0.20
N PHE A 116 21.34 2.44 0.34
CA PHE A 116 22.60 3.14 0.56
C PHE A 116 22.57 3.68 2.00
N GLY A 117 23.53 3.29 2.83
CA GLY A 117 23.73 3.98 4.09
C GLY A 117 24.35 5.36 3.86
N LEU A 118 23.89 6.35 4.62
CA LEU A 118 24.34 7.74 4.50
C LEU A 118 25.34 8.13 5.62
N ASP A 119 25.41 7.36 6.69
CA ASP A 119 26.33 7.56 7.84
C ASP A 119 27.27 6.35 7.99
N ASP A 120 28.03 6.00 6.93
CA ASP A 120 28.89 4.80 6.87
C ASP A 120 28.18 3.44 7.09
N ALA A 121 26.85 3.44 7.11
CA ALA A 121 26.06 2.23 7.20
C ALA A 121 26.16 1.40 5.89
N PRO A 122 26.18 0.06 5.97
CA PRO A 122 26.19 -0.78 4.78
C PRO A 122 24.93 -0.61 3.92
N GLY A 123 25.12 -0.38 2.62
CA GLY A 123 24.06 -0.49 1.62
C GLY A 123 23.73 -1.96 1.26
N GLY A 124 22.77 -2.16 0.37
CA GLY A 124 22.43 -3.50 -0.11
C GLY A 124 21.20 -3.55 -1.00
N THR A 125 21.04 -4.65 -1.72
CA THR A 125 19.84 -4.90 -2.53
C THR A 125 18.76 -5.56 -1.68
N GLY A 126 17.54 -5.06 -1.78
CA GLY A 126 16.35 -5.57 -1.12
C GLY A 126 15.30 -6.02 -2.12
N LEU A 127 14.51 -7.01 -1.72
CA LEU A 127 13.26 -7.42 -2.36
C LEU A 127 12.20 -7.49 -1.26
N GLY A 128 10.99 -7.00 -1.53
CA GLY A 128 9.92 -7.03 -0.56
C GLY A 128 8.54 -6.85 -1.16
N ALA A 129 7.54 -6.81 -0.29
CA ALA A 129 6.17 -6.47 -0.63
C ALA A 129 5.53 -5.57 0.43
N VAL A 130 4.64 -4.67 0.00
CA VAL A 130 3.85 -3.78 0.86
C VAL A 130 2.38 -3.98 0.53
N GLY A 131 1.57 -4.25 1.55
CA GLY A 131 0.12 -4.37 1.47
C GLY A 131 -0.60 -3.24 2.23
N GLY A 132 -1.81 -2.91 1.80
CA GLY A 132 -2.75 -2.06 2.52
C GLY A 132 -4.13 -2.68 2.64
N ILE A 133 -5.04 -1.98 3.30
CA ILE A 133 -6.48 -2.27 3.29
C ILE A 133 -7.19 -1.04 2.74
N ASP A 134 -8.03 -1.26 1.72
CA ASP A 134 -8.95 -0.24 1.21
C ASP A 134 -10.30 -0.51 1.88
N THR A 135 -10.80 0.44 2.68
CA THR A 135 -12.15 0.39 3.28
C THR A 135 -13.15 1.15 2.43
#